data_AF-A0A354FSI0-F1
#
_entry.id   AF-A0A354FSI0-F1
#
_cell.length_a   1.000
_cell.length_b   1.000
_cell.length_c   1.000
_cell.angle_alpha   90.00
_cell.angle_beta   90.00
_cell.angle_gamma   90.00
#
_symmetry.space_group_name_H-M   'P 1'
#
loop_
_entity.id
_entity.type
_entity.pdbx_description
1 polymer ?
#
loop_
_entity_poly.entity_id
_entity_poly.type
_entity_poly.pdbx_seq_one_letter_code
_entity_poly.pdbx_strand_id
1 'polypeptide(L)'
;MKTRFFSLGLLCTSWGLFGSPLEKVKPFLETHCYDCHGVKKQKGDVRFDTLGNDLTKIENLEIWQGILDQLNLGEMPPRKAPQPEANAVKP
;
A
#
# COMPACT_ATOMS: atom_id res chain seq x y z
N MET A 1 15.03 -1.80 -55.66
CA MET A 1 16.15 -1.18 -54.93
C MET A 1 15.86 -1.30 -53.44
N LYS A 2 16.65 -2.11 -52.72
CA LYS A 2 16.49 -2.39 -51.29
C LYS A 2 17.14 -1.26 -50.51
N THR A 3 16.38 -0.57 -49.66
CA THR A 3 16.95 0.13 -48.51
C THR A 3 16.21 -0.35 -47.27
N ARG A 4 16.83 -1.31 -46.60
CA ARG A 4 16.46 -1.75 -45.26
C ARG A 4 16.89 -0.65 -44.30
N PHE A 5 15.93 0.03 -43.68
CA PHE A 5 16.20 0.78 -42.45
C PHE A 5 16.11 -0.21 -41.29
N PHE A 6 17.27 -0.73 -40.89
CA PHE A 6 17.46 -1.36 -39.58
C PHE A 6 17.58 -0.22 -38.57
N SER A 7 16.45 0.26 -38.05
CA SER A 7 16.42 1.16 -36.90
C SER A 7 16.69 0.34 -35.65
N LEU A 8 17.97 0.23 -35.32
CA LEU A 8 18.46 -0.18 -34.02
C LEU A 8 18.09 0.89 -32.99
N GLY A 9 17.40 0.50 -31.92
CA GLY A 9 17.41 1.25 -30.65
C GLY A 9 16.21 2.13 -30.36
N LEU A 10 15.29 1.59 -29.54
CA LEU A 10 14.84 2.29 -28.34
C LEU A 10 14.48 1.23 -27.28
N LEU A 11 15.53 0.68 -26.62
CA LEU A 11 15.38 0.14 -25.27
C LEU A 11 15.14 1.32 -24.33
N CYS A 12 13.94 1.91 -24.36
CA CYS A 12 13.50 2.80 -23.31
C CYS A 12 12.90 1.93 -22.21
N THR A 13 13.83 1.36 -21.44
CA THR A 13 13.76 1.20 -19.99
C THR A 13 12.34 1.22 -19.41
N SER A 14 11.90 0.03 -19.04
CA SER A 14 10.91 -0.28 -18.00
C SER A 14 10.79 0.80 -16.90
N TRP A 15 10.01 1.85 -17.14
CA TRP A 15 9.68 2.87 -16.14
C TRP A 15 8.48 2.48 -15.26
N GLY A 16 7.94 1.27 -15.42
CA GLY A 16 6.74 0.82 -14.70
C GLY A 16 6.87 -0.49 -13.94
N LEU A 17 8.07 -1.04 -13.75
CA LEU A 17 8.24 -2.35 -13.08
C LEU A 17 8.66 -2.25 -11.61
N PHE A 18 8.89 -1.05 -11.08
CA PHE A 18 9.06 -0.85 -9.65
C PHE A 18 7.68 -0.62 -9.03
N GLY A 19 7.04 -1.70 -8.60
CA GLY A 19 5.80 -1.63 -7.81
C GLY A 19 5.99 -0.74 -6.58
N SER A 20 4.90 -0.15 -6.09
CA SER A 20 4.99 0.72 -4.91
C SER A 20 5.56 -0.06 -3.71
N PRO A 21 6.47 0.52 -2.90
CA PRO A 21 6.95 -0.14 -1.67
C PRO A 21 5.80 -0.58 -0.75
N LEU A 22 4.67 0.13 -0.81
CA LEU A 22 3.45 -0.15 -0.04
C LEU A 22 2.74 -1.44 -0.44
N GLU A 23 2.97 -2.00 -1.64
CA GLU A 23 2.44 -3.32 -1.99
C GLU A 23 2.90 -4.41 -1.00
N LYS A 24 4.11 -4.28 -0.44
CA LYS A 24 4.63 -5.21 0.57
C LYS A 24 3.90 -5.13 1.90
N VAL A 25 3.14 -4.05 2.14
CA VAL A 25 2.38 -3.81 3.38
C VAL A 25 0.99 -4.46 3.29
N LYS A 26 0.50 -4.83 2.11
CA LYS A 26 -0.84 -5.41 1.94
C LYS A 26 -1.13 -6.61 2.85
N PRO A 27 -0.24 -7.61 3.02
CA PRO A 27 -0.49 -8.74 3.92
C PRO A 27 -0.66 -8.33 5.39
N PHE A 28 0.02 -7.26 5.80
CA PHE A 28 -0.14 -6.69 7.14
C PHE A 28 -1.54 -6.10 7.31
N LEU A 29 -2.02 -5.32 6.33
CA LEU A 29 -3.37 -4.74 6.37
C LEU A 29 -4.46 -5.81 6.34
N GLU A 30 -4.27 -6.86 5.54
CA GLU A 30 -5.18 -8.01 5.48
C GLU A 30 -5.33 -8.68 6.85
N THR A 31 -4.23 -8.88 7.56
CA THR A 31 -4.21 -9.58 8.86
C THR A 31 -4.71 -8.70 10.01
N HIS A 32 -4.37 -7.42 10.00
CA HIS A 32 -4.52 -6.55 11.18
C HIS A 32 -5.59 -5.47 11.03
N CYS A 33 -6.05 -5.16 9.81
CA CYS A 33 -6.90 -3.99 9.57
C CYS A 33 -8.23 -4.33 8.88
N TYR A 34 -8.25 -5.23 7.88
CA TYR A 34 -9.41 -5.43 7.01
C TYR A 34 -10.64 -6.04 7.68
N ASP A 35 -10.49 -6.75 8.79
CA ASP A 35 -11.63 -7.25 9.57
C ASP A 35 -12.53 -6.12 10.09
N CYS A 36 -11.96 -4.94 10.32
CA CYS A 36 -12.68 -3.75 10.79
C CYS A 36 -12.80 -2.63 9.74
N HIS A 37 -11.87 -2.56 8.80
CA HIS A 37 -11.72 -1.49 7.80
C HIS A 37 -11.61 -2.05 6.38
N GLY A 38 -12.40 -3.07 6.07
CA GLY A 38 -12.42 -3.75 4.78
C GLY A 38 -13.81 -3.79 4.14
N VAL A 39 -13.96 -4.59 3.08
CA VAL A 39 -15.22 -4.68 2.32
C VAL A 39 -16.46 -5.00 3.18
N LYS A 40 -16.30 -5.82 4.22
CA LYS A 40 -17.40 -6.29 5.09
C LYS A 40 -17.78 -5.29 6.19
N LYS A 41 -16.82 -4.48 6.65
CA LYS A 41 -16.97 -3.57 7.79
C LYS A 41 -16.07 -2.37 7.60
N GLN A 42 -16.64 -1.18 7.73
CA GLN A 42 -15.97 0.10 7.52
C GLN A 42 -16.08 0.92 8.80
N LYS A 43 -15.43 0.45 9.87
CA LYS A 43 -15.51 1.11 11.17
C LYS A 43 -14.93 2.52 11.06
N GLY A 44 -15.65 3.52 11.57
CA GLY A 44 -15.24 4.91 11.47
C GLY A 44 -15.22 5.44 10.03
N ASP A 45 -16.00 4.83 9.12
CA ASP A 45 -16.16 5.24 7.72
C ASP A 45 -14.86 5.22 6.90
N VAL A 46 -13.89 4.38 7.31
CA VAL A 46 -12.62 4.19 6.58
C VAL A 46 -12.50 2.76 6.07
N ARG A 47 -12.01 2.63 4.83
CA ARG A 47 -11.79 1.36 4.12
C ARG A 47 -10.39 1.31 3.50
N PHE A 48 -9.59 0.33 3.90
CA PHE A 48 -8.18 0.22 3.50
C PHE A 48 -7.92 -0.73 2.32
N ASP A 49 -8.86 -1.61 1.94
CA ASP A 49 -8.71 -2.45 0.74
C ASP A 49 -8.76 -1.66 -0.57
N THR A 50 -9.23 -0.42 -0.51
CA THR A 50 -9.31 0.51 -1.64
C THR A 50 -8.34 1.69 -1.51
N LEU A 51 -7.50 1.72 -0.48
CA LEU A 51 -6.55 2.80 -0.24
C LEU A 51 -5.46 2.79 -1.32
N GLY A 52 -5.22 3.94 -1.94
CA GLY A 52 -4.20 4.08 -2.98
C GLY A 52 -2.79 4.12 -2.40
N ASN A 53 -1.82 3.67 -3.19
CA ASN A 53 -0.40 3.64 -2.83
C ASN A 53 0.40 4.84 -3.36
N ASP A 54 -0.28 5.78 -4.02
CA ASP A 54 0.32 7.03 -4.50
C ASP A 54 0.28 8.08 -3.39
N LEU A 55 1.42 8.23 -2.69
CA LEU A 55 1.59 9.18 -1.59
C LEU A 55 1.75 10.64 -2.04
N THR A 56 1.78 10.91 -3.36
CA THR A 56 1.72 12.30 -3.85
C THR A 56 0.31 12.87 -3.79
N LYS A 57 -0.70 12.01 -3.64
CA LYS A 57 -2.09 12.41 -3.37
C LYS A 57 -2.29 12.61 -1.88
N ILE A 58 -2.70 13.82 -1.50
CA ILE A 58 -2.85 14.22 -0.10
C ILE A 58 -3.84 13.30 0.63
N GLU A 59 -4.90 12.86 -0.05
CA GLU A 59 -5.93 11.99 0.53
C GLU A 59 -5.38 10.61 0.89
N ASN A 60 -4.50 10.04 0.07
CA ASN A 60 -3.84 8.78 0.41
C ASN A 60 -2.84 8.99 1.56
N LEU A 61 -2.04 10.06 1.49
CA LEU A 61 -1.00 10.36 2.46
C LEU A 61 -1.57 10.52 3.87
N GLU A 62 -2.67 11.29 4.02
CA GLU A 62 -3.34 11.51 5.30
C GLU A 62 -3.84 10.20 5.91
N ILE A 63 -4.44 9.31 5.10
CA ILE A 63 -4.93 8.01 5.57
C ILE A 63 -3.76 7.11 6.00
N TRP A 64 -2.71 7.03 5.19
CA TRP A 64 -1.51 6.25 5.53
C TRP A 64 -0.83 6.76 6.80
N GLN A 65 -0.74 8.08 6.98
CA GLN A 65 -0.23 8.68 8.21
C GLN A 65 -1.12 8.32 9.41
N GLY A 66 -2.44 8.39 9.26
CA GLY A 66 -3.39 8.00 10.31
C GLY A 66 -3.26 6.53 10.72
N ILE A 67 -3.03 5.62 9.77
CA ILE A 67 -2.73 4.21 10.08
C ILE A 67 -1.47 4.12 10.94
N LEU A 68 -0.38 4.79 10.52
CA LEU A 68 0.89 4.77 11.23
C LEU A 68 0.76 5.36 12.65
N ASP A 69 0.03 6.46 12.81
CA ASP A 69 -0.19 7.10 14.10
C ASP A 69 -0.96 6.17 15.05
N GLN A 70 -2.03 5.53 14.58
CA GLN A 70 -2.81 4.60 15.38
C GLN A 70 -2.00 3.36 15.81
N LEU A 71 -1.09 2.89 14.95
CA LEU A 71 -0.16 1.81 15.29
C LEU A 71 0.86 2.28 16.34
N ASN A 72 1.43 3.48 16.18
CA ASN A 72 2.39 4.04 17.13
C ASN A 72 1.78 4.32 18.51
N LEU A 73 0.50 4.70 18.56
CA LEU A 73 -0.25 4.85 19.79
C LEU A 73 -0.65 3.51 20.43
N GLY A 74 -0.55 2.40 19.69
CA GLY A 74 -1.01 1.09 20.13
C GLY A 74 -2.54 1.01 20.28
N GLU A 75 -3.28 1.92 19.64
CA GLU A 75 -4.75 1.96 19.67
C GLU A 75 -5.36 0.97 18.68
N MET A 76 -4.64 0.73 17.57
CA MET A 76 -5.00 -0.26 16.56
C MET A 76 -3.91 -1.32 16.41
N PRO A 77 -4.28 -2.59 16.18
CA PRO A 77 -5.64 -3.13 16.22
C PRO A 77 -6.22 -3.11 17.65
N PRO A 78 -7.56 -3.18 17.84
CA PRO A 78 -8.13 -3.24 19.18
C PRO A 78 -7.70 -4.52 19.91
N ARG A 79 -7.66 -4.52 21.24
CA ARG A 79 -7.13 -5.64 22.08
C ARG A 79 -7.68 -7.04 21.76
N LYS A 80 -8.88 -7.14 21.17
CA LYS A 80 -9.53 -8.41 20.79
C LYS A 80 -9.19 -8.88 19.37
N ALA A 81 -8.41 -8.11 18.61
CA ALA A 81 -7.97 -8.43 17.26
C ALA A 81 -6.47 -8.83 17.26
N PRO A 82 -6.00 -9.56 16.22
CA PRO A 82 -4.59 -9.94 16.10
C PRO A 82 -3.66 -8.72 16.20
N GLN A 83 -2.76 -8.71 17.17
CA GLN A 83 -1.78 -7.63 17.34
C GLN A 83 -0.56 -7.87 16.47
N PRO A 84 0.02 -6.82 15.87
CA PRO A 84 1.27 -6.95 15.15
C PRO A 84 2.45 -7.14 16.12
N GLU A 85 3.43 -7.95 15.71
CA GLU A 85 4.73 -7.97 16.37
C GLU A 85 5.46 -6.64 16.13
N ALA A 86 6.36 -6.25 17.04
CA ALA A 86 7.07 -4.97 16.98
C ALA A 86 7.85 -4.71 15.67
N ASN A 87 8.12 -5.76 14.87
CA ASN A 87 8.83 -5.68 13.60
C ASN A 87 8.05 -6.33 12.43
N ALA A 88 6.72 -6.32 12.49
CA ALA A 88 5.86 -6.99 11.52
C ALA A 88 6.04 -6.47 10.07
N VAL A 89 6.46 -5.21 9.90
CA VAL A 89 6.88 -4.65 8.61
C VAL A 89 8.22 -3.96 8.82
N LYS A 90 9.29 -4.49 8.20
CA LYS A 90 10.61 -3.85 8.23
C LYS A 90 10.74 -2.90 7.02
N PRO A 91 11.26 -1.67 7.23
CA PRO A 91 11.62 -0.76 6.14
C PRO A 91 12.60 -1.39 5.12
#